data_AF-A0A8J4XFZ6-F1
#
_entry.id   AF-A0A8J4XFZ6-F1
#
_cell.length_a   1.000
_cell.length_b   1.000
_cell.length_c   1.000
_cell.angle_alpha   90.00
_cell.angle_beta   90.00
_cell.angle_gamma   90.00
#
_symmetry.space_group_name_H-M   'P 1'
#
loop_
_entity.id
_entity.type
_entity.pdbx_description
1 polymer ?
#
loop_
_entity_poly.entity_id
_entity_poly.type
_entity_poly.pdbx_seq_one_letter_code
_entity_poly.pdbx_strand_id
1 'polypeptide(L)'
;MDVFIKYWMYEAQHDNIIQTSLKIKEILDVIKEQNHVLCRGMFGHEDLLEKLRKEQFDVLLTDPMFLCGDLLALKLNLPFVISLRFSYGSSIERLCGQLPTPSSYVPAASLSYTDHMDFLQR
;
A
#
# COMPACT_ATOMS: atom_id res chain seq x y z
N MET A 1 -10.36 -0.11 -3.40
CA MET A 1 -9.28 -0.91 -4.02
C MET A 1 -9.54 -1.17 -5.51
N ASP A 2 -10.76 -1.55 -5.91
CA ASP A 2 -11.08 -1.88 -7.32
C ASP A 2 -10.84 -0.74 -8.33
N VAL A 3 -11.18 0.50 -7.97
CA VAL A 3 -10.95 1.68 -8.83
C VAL A 3 -9.45 1.88 -9.07
N PHE A 4 -8.64 1.71 -8.03
CA PHE A 4 -7.18 1.77 -8.12
C PHE A 4 -6.66 0.66 -9.05
N ILE A 5 -7.07 -0.59 -8.82
CA ILE A 5 -6.61 -1.73 -9.62
C ILE A 5 -6.98 -1.55 -11.10
N LYS A 6 -8.23 -1.16 -11.40
CA LYS A 6 -8.67 -0.91 -12.78
C LYS A 6 -7.89 0.21 -13.45
N TYR A 7 -7.70 1.32 -12.76
CA TYR A 7 -6.93 2.44 -13.30
C TYR A 7 -5.49 2.01 -13.63
N TRP A 8 -4.81 1.35 -12.69
CA TRP A 8 -3.43 0.89 -12.89
C TRP A 8 -3.27 -0.15 -13.98
N MET A 9 -4.23 -1.07 -14.12
CA MET A 9 -4.15 -2.15 -15.11
C MET A 9 -4.50 -1.71 -16.53
N TYR A 10 -5.38 -0.71 -16.70
CA TYR A 10 -5.98 -0.43 -18.00
C TYR A 10 -5.79 1.02 -18.48
N GLU A 11 -5.78 1.99 -17.58
CA GLU A 11 -5.86 3.42 -17.94
C GLU A 11 -4.51 4.12 -17.81
N ALA A 12 -3.72 3.79 -16.78
CA ALA A 12 -2.47 4.47 -16.46
C ALA A 12 -1.39 4.42 -17.57
N GLN A 13 -1.45 3.44 -18.48
CA GLN A 13 -0.52 3.34 -19.62
C GLN A 13 -0.77 4.41 -20.70
N HIS A 14 -1.99 4.94 -20.77
CA HIS A 14 -2.42 5.85 -21.83
C HIS A 14 -2.39 7.32 -21.38
N ASP A 15 -2.26 7.56 -20.08
CA ASP A 15 -2.24 8.89 -19.48
C ASP A 15 -0.84 9.52 -19.55
N ASN A 16 -0.80 10.85 -19.70
CA ASN A 16 0.43 11.59 -19.48
C ASN A 16 0.73 11.74 -17.96
N ILE A 17 1.93 12.23 -17.64
CA ILE A 17 2.39 12.38 -16.24
C ILE A 17 1.44 13.26 -15.41
N ILE A 18 0.89 14.32 -15.98
CA ILE A 18 0.00 15.25 -15.28
C ILE A 18 -1.33 14.56 -14.99
N GLN A 19 -1.93 13.90 -15.98
CA GLN A 19 -3.16 13.12 -15.82
C GLN A 19 -3.00 12.03 -14.77
N THR A 20 -1.88 11.29 -14.84
CA THR A 20 -1.52 10.27 -13.86
C THR A 20 -1.41 10.87 -12.45
N SER A 21 -0.73 12.01 -12.30
CA SER A 21 -0.60 12.68 -11.00
C SER A 21 -1.95 13.15 -10.42
N LEU A 22 -2.84 13.66 -11.27
CA LEU A 22 -4.20 14.08 -10.88
C LEU A 22 -5.04 12.89 -10.45
N LYS A 23 -4.97 11.76 -11.18
CA LYS A 23 -5.69 10.54 -10.82
C LYS A 23 -5.15 9.91 -9.55
N ILE A 24 -3.82 9.88 -9.37
CA ILE A 24 -3.20 9.41 -8.13
C ILE A 24 -3.70 10.24 -6.94
N LYS A 25 -3.80 11.57 -7.08
CA LYS A 25 -4.36 12.43 -6.04
C LYS A 25 -5.81 12.05 -5.71
N GLU A 26 -6.68 11.91 -6.72
CA GLU A 26 -8.08 11.52 -6.51
C GLU A 26 -8.20 10.17 -5.79
N ILE A 27 -7.38 9.20 -6.19
CA ILE A 27 -7.29 7.88 -5.55
C ILE A 27 -6.85 8.02 -4.10
N LEU A 28 -5.83 8.82 -3.80
CA LEU A 28 -5.34 9.04 -2.45
C LEU A 28 -6.40 9.70 -1.56
N ASP A 29 -7.18 10.63 -2.11
CA ASP A 29 -8.29 11.26 -1.40
C ASP A 29 -9.37 10.22 -1.04
N VAL A 30 -9.73 9.32 -1.97
CA VAL A 30 -10.67 8.22 -1.69
C VAL A 30 -10.12 7.26 -0.64
N ILE A 31 -8.85 6.84 -0.76
CA ILE A 31 -8.19 5.95 0.20
C ILE A 31 -8.16 6.58 1.59
N LYS A 32 -7.87 7.88 1.68
CA LYS A 32 -7.87 8.63 2.93
C LYS A 32 -9.24 8.61 3.60
N GLU A 33 -10.31 8.90 2.86
CA GLU A 33 -11.67 8.88 3.42
C GLU A 33 -12.08 7.47 3.87
N GLN A 34 -11.75 6.44 3.10
CA GLN A 34 -12.00 5.04 3.48
C GLN A 34 -11.25 4.66 4.76
N ASN A 35 -9.97 5.01 4.85
CA ASN A 35 -9.17 4.79 6.06
C ASN A 35 -9.76 5.55 7.24
N HIS A 36 -10.18 6.80 7.08
CA HIS A 36 -10.76 7.57 8.16
C HIS A 36 -12.07 6.95 8.71
N VAL A 37 -12.91 6.39 7.84
CA VAL A 37 -14.10 5.63 8.26
C VAL A 37 -13.70 4.35 8.99
N LEU A 38 -12.76 3.57 8.44
CA LEU A 38 -12.30 2.32 9.03
C LEU A 38 -11.68 2.54 10.41
N CYS A 39 -10.79 3.52 10.56
CA CYS A 39 -10.14 3.83 11.82
C CYS A 39 -11.15 4.31 12.87
N ARG A 40 -12.10 5.17 12.50
CA ARG A 40 -13.17 5.57 13.42
C ARG A 40 -14.02 4.37 13.86
N GLY A 41 -14.34 3.45 12.96
CA GLY A 41 -15.05 2.22 13.31
C GLY A 41 -14.25 1.30 14.22
N MET A 42 -12.95 1.14 13.95
CA MET A 42 -12.07 0.27 14.75
C MET A 42 -11.85 0.81 16.15
N PHE A 43 -11.55 2.11 16.30
CA PHE A 43 -11.32 2.73 17.60
C PHE A 43 -12.60 3.16 18.33
N GLY A 44 -13.74 3.19 17.65
CA GLY A 44 -15.06 3.41 18.26
C GLY A 44 -15.61 2.18 18.97
N HIS A 45 -15.06 1.00 18.70
CA HIS A 45 -15.46 -0.27 19.31
C HIS A 45 -14.40 -0.74 20.33
N GLU A 46 -14.56 -0.34 21.58
CA GLU A 46 -13.64 -0.72 22.66
C GLU A 46 -13.61 -2.24 22.92
N ASP A 47 -14.73 -2.92 22.70
CA ASP A 47 -14.85 -4.37 22.80
C ASP A 47 -13.91 -5.11 21.82
N LEU A 48 -13.76 -4.57 20.60
CA LEU A 48 -12.82 -5.09 19.61
C LEU A 48 -11.37 -4.92 20.09
N LEU A 49 -11.02 -3.74 20.61
CA LEU A 49 -9.66 -3.48 21.10
C LEU A 49 -9.31 -4.36 22.30
N GLU A 50 -10.24 -4.55 23.22
CA GLU A 50 -10.05 -5.44 24.37
C GLU A 50 -9.93 -6.91 23.94
N LYS A 51 -10.70 -7.34 22.93
CA LYS A 51 -10.55 -8.66 22.34
C LYS A 51 -9.14 -8.82 21.76
N LEU A 52 -8.69 -7.88 20.92
CA LEU A 52 -7.36 -7.93 20.32
C LEU A 52 -6.23 -7.94 21.36
N ARG A 53 -6.39 -7.22 22.48
CA ARG A 53 -5.42 -7.24 23.58
C ARG A 53 -5.35 -8.61 24.26
N LYS A 54 -6.49 -9.29 24.43
CA LYS A 54 -6.56 -10.62 25.06
C LYS A 54 -5.96 -11.74 24.20
N GLU A 55 -5.93 -11.57 22.88
CA GLU A 55 -5.30 -12.54 21.96
C GLU A 55 -3.76 -12.58 22.08
N GLN A 56 -3.13 -11.61 22.79
CA GLN A 56 -1.69 -11.60 23.09
C GLN A 56 -0.77 -11.77 21.87
N PHE A 57 -1.02 -10.98 20.82
CA PHE A 57 -0.10 -10.91 19.67
C PHE A 57 1.27 -10.39 20.08
N ASP A 58 2.35 -10.91 19.47
CA ASP A 58 3.72 -10.47 19.75
C ASP A 58 4.16 -9.26 18.93
N VAL A 59 3.60 -9.09 17.73
CA VAL A 59 4.00 -8.05 16.77
C VAL A 59 2.84 -7.68 15.86
N LEU A 60 2.74 -6.41 15.49
CA LEU A 60 1.82 -5.93 14.46
C LEU A 60 2.55 -5.75 13.12
N LEU A 61 2.03 -6.36 12.06
CA LEU A 61 2.47 -6.08 10.69
C LEU A 61 1.50 -5.08 10.05
N THR A 62 1.99 -3.91 9.65
CA THR A 62 1.18 -2.84 9.06
C THR A 62 1.75 -2.36 7.73
N ASP A 63 0.89 -1.91 6.81
CA ASP A 63 1.30 -1.30 5.54
C ASP A 63 0.77 0.15 5.48
N PRO A 64 1.55 1.14 5.00
CA PRO A 64 1.13 2.54 4.95
C PRO A 64 -0.14 2.81 4.12
N MET A 65 -0.55 1.87 3.26
CA MET A 65 -1.83 1.92 2.55
C MET A 65 -3.04 1.90 3.49
N PHE A 66 -2.89 1.28 4.66
CA PHE A 66 -3.86 1.30 5.76
C PHE A 66 -3.38 2.27 6.83
N LEU A 67 -3.86 3.51 6.76
CA LEU A 67 -3.60 4.50 7.79
C LEU A 67 -4.22 3.99 9.10
N CYS A 68 -3.56 4.21 10.25
CA CYS A 68 -3.92 3.82 11.63
C CYS A 68 -3.48 2.45 12.16
N GLY A 69 -2.75 1.63 11.40
CA GLY A 69 -2.10 0.45 11.96
C GLY A 69 -1.02 0.80 13.00
N ASP A 70 -0.29 1.88 12.78
CA ASP A 70 0.66 2.46 13.74
C ASP A 70 -0.03 2.87 15.06
N LEU A 71 -1.19 3.54 14.98
CA LEU A 71 -1.99 3.89 16.14
C LEU A 71 -2.52 2.66 16.88
N LEU A 72 -2.88 1.60 16.15
CA LEU A 72 -3.31 0.34 16.74
C LEU A 72 -2.16 -0.33 17.52
N ALA A 73 -0.94 -0.35 16.97
CA ALA A 73 0.24 -0.84 17.68
C ALA A 73 0.47 -0.11 19.00
N LEU A 74 0.34 1.23 18.98
CA LEU A 74 0.45 2.05 20.19
C LEU A 74 -0.63 1.71 21.22
N LYS A 75 -1.88 1.47 20.81
CA LYS A 75 -3.00 1.12 21.70
C LYS A 75 -2.88 -0.28 22.32
N LEU A 76 -2.30 -1.21 21.56
CA LEU A 76 -2.05 -2.59 22.00
C LEU A 76 -0.70 -2.74 22.73
N ASN A 77 0.14 -1.70 22.73
CA ASN A 77 1.50 -1.72 23.26
C ASN A 77 2.36 -2.84 22.64
N LEU A 78 2.31 -2.94 21.30
CA LEU A 78 3.04 -3.94 20.54
C LEU A 78 4.15 -3.31 19.70
N PRO A 79 5.29 -3.99 19.52
CA PRO A 79 6.20 -3.64 18.44
C PRO A 79 5.48 -3.81 17.10
N PHE A 80 5.81 -2.96 16.13
CA PHE A 80 5.23 -3.06 14.80
C PHE A 80 6.30 -3.04 13.71
N VAL A 81 6.01 -3.76 12.63
CA VAL A 81 6.83 -3.83 11.43
C VAL A 81 6.02 -3.20 10.30
N ILE A 82 6.64 -2.24 9.61
CA ILE A 82 6.06 -1.65 8.41
C ILE A 82 6.47 -2.51 7.21
N SER A 83 5.47 -3.08 6.53
CA SER A 83 5.63 -3.67 5.21
C SER A 83 5.28 -2.63 4.17
N LEU A 84 6.13 -2.45 3.16
CA LEU A 84 5.84 -1.58 2.03
C LEU A 84 5.15 -2.31 0.88
N ARG A 85 4.80 -3.58 1.06
CA ARG A 85 4.48 -4.54 -0.01
C ARG A 85 3.34 -4.09 -0.94
N PHE A 86 2.32 -3.42 -0.41
CA PHE A 86 1.18 -2.95 -1.18
C PHE A 86 1.29 -1.47 -1.57
N SER A 87 2.32 -0.78 -1.09
CA SER A 87 2.65 0.60 -1.46
C SER A 87 3.62 0.65 -2.64
N TYR A 88 3.72 1.81 -3.29
CA TYR A 88 4.81 2.09 -4.26
C TYR A 88 6.21 1.92 -3.63
N GLY A 89 6.30 2.00 -2.30
CA GLY A 89 7.51 1.75 -1.55
C GLY A 89 8.10 0.36 -1.83
N SER A 90 7.29 -0.67 -2.08
CA SER A 90 7.75 -2.01 -2.47
C SER A 90 8.59 -1.97 -3.76
N SER A 91 8.14 -1.21 -4.76
CA SER A 91 8.83 -1.11 -6.04
C SER A 91 10.04 -0.21 -5.95
N ILE A 92 9.97 0.89 -5.19
CA ILE A 92 11.12 1.75 -4.92
C ILE A 92 12.18 0.99 -4.12
N GLU A 93 11.83 0.22 -3.11
CA GLU A 93 12.76 -0.59 -2.33
C GLU A 93 13.45 -1.64 -3.23
N ARG A 94 12.70 -2.30 -4.12
CA ARG A 94 13.24 -3.30 -5.04
C ARG A 94 14.12 -2.71 -6.14
N LEU A 95 13.79 -1.51 -6.64
CA LEU A 95 14.49 -0.88 -7.78
C LEU A 95 15.61 0.06 -7.33
N CYS A 96 15.44 0.74 -6.19
CA CYS A 96 16.36 1.78 -5.70
C CYS A 96 17.09 1.38 -4.41
N GLY A 97 16.69 0.32 -3.72
CA GLY A 97 17.26 -0.11 -2.44
C GLY A 97 18.63 -0.80 -2.52
N GLN A 98 19.34 -0.69 -3.65
CA GLN A 98 20.63 -1.38 -3.92
C GLN A 98 20.58 -2.91 -3.77
N LEU A 99 19.38 -3.50 -3.62
CA LEU A 99 19.17 -4.93 -3.67
C LEU A 99 19.34 -5.34 -5.14
N PRO A 100 20.31 -6.21 -5.48
CA PRO A 100 20.46 -6.70 -6.84
C PRO A 100 19.20 -7.52 -7.18
N THR A 101 18.25 -6.88 -7.84
CA THR A 101 17.08 -7.54 -8.38
C THR A 101 17.43 -8.00 -9.79
N PRO A 102 17.37 -9.31 -10.08
CA PRO A 102 17.61 -9.79 -11.43
C PRO A 102 16.54 -9.22 -12.35
N SER A 103 16.93 -8.89 -13.59
CA SER A 103 16.00 -8.42 -14.62
C SER A 103 14.80 -9.38 -14.69
N SER A 104 13.59 -8.87 -14.56
CA SER A 104 12.37 -9.66 -14.44
C SER A 104 11.52 -9.53 -15.69
N TYR A 105 11.03 -10.66 -16.21
CA TYR A 105 9.99 -10.65 -17.25
C TYR A 105 8.62 -10.25 -16.69
N VAL A 106 8.48 -10.21 -15.36
CA VAL A 106 7.31 -9.66 -14.69
C VAL A 106 7.57 -8.19 -14.36
N PRO A 107 6.76 -7.25 -14.86
CA PRO A 107 6.86 -5.83 -14.52
C PRO A 107 6.94 -5.61 -13.02
N ALA A 108 7.73 -4.63 -12.59
CA ALA A 108 7.68 -4.21 -11.20
C ALA A 108 6.25 -3.78 -10.86
N ALA A 109 5.77 -4.17 -9.67
CA ALA A 109 4.45 -3.76 -9.19
C ALA A 109 4.32 -2.24 -9.31
N SER A 110 3.12 -1.72 -9.59
CA SER A 110 2.88 -0.28 -9.80
C SER A 110 3.59 0.41 -10.98
N LEU A 111 4.38 -0.31 -11.79
CA LEU A 111 4.79 0.17 -13.12
C LEU A 111 3.81 -0.37 -14.16
N SER A 112 3.38 0.51 -15.05
CA SER A 112 2.44 0.18 -16.11
C SER A 112 3.19 -0.38 -17.34
N TYR A 113 4.00 -1.43 -17.15
CA TYR A 113 4.64 -2.16 -18.26
C TYR A 113 3.88 -3.44 -18.59
N THR A 114 4.01 -3.92 -19.83
CA THR A 114 3.39 -5.17 -20.30
C THR A 114 4.35 -6.35 -20.16
N ASP A 115 3.95 -7.54 -20.59
CA ASP A 115 4.83 -8.71 -20.75
C ASP A 115 5.88 -8.53 -21.87
N HIS A 116 5.74 -7.48 -22.68
CA HIS A 116 6.70 -7.07 -23.70
C HIS A 116 7.54 -5.87 -23.23
N MET A 117 8.59 -6.15 -22.46
CA MET A 117 9.56 -5.16 -21.98
C MET A 117 10.92 -5.26 -22.69
N ASP A 118 11.54 -4.12 -22.97
CA ASP A 118 12.94 -4.03 -23.38
C ASP A 118 13.91 -4.31 -22.21
N PHE A 119 15.22 -4.39 -22.48
CA PHE A 119 16.20 -4.73 -21.44
C PHE A 119 16.29 -3.69 -20.32
N LEU A 120 16.01 -2.41 -20.59
CA LEU A 120 16.04 -1.34 -19.59
C LEU A 120 14.76 -1.28 -18.76
N GLN A 121 13.64 -1.77 -19.30
CA GLN A 121 12.36 -1.89 -18.62
C GLN A 121 12.28 -3.11 -17.67
N ARG A 122 13.19 -4.07 -17.77
CA ARG A 122 13.23 -5.33 -16.99
C ARG A 122 14.03 -5.24 -15.70
#